data_AF-A0A8B7PAR6-F1
#
_entry.id   AF-A0A8B7PAR6-F1
#
_cell.length_a   1.000
_cell.length_b   1.000
_cell.length_c   1.000
_cell.angle_alpha   90.00
_cell.angle_beta   90.00
_cell.angle_gamma   90.00
#
_symmetry.space_group_name_H-M   'P 1'
#
loop_
_entity.id
_entity.type
_entity.pdbx_description
1 polymer ?
#
loop_
_entity_poly.entity_id
_entity_poly.type
_entity_poly.pdbx_seq_one_letter_code
_entity_poly.pdbx_strand_id
1 'polypeptide(L)'
;MLKFVLMIVCLLSIAAQAQELFFKKCPNPSVVSNLDAKKYLGKWYENRKYFAIFQFGGRCASAKYSDAGNGLIKVENNQLNFFGKPSGVVGQAKFANPSSREGKLSVSFSSPTPYANNSNAVTDSNYWVLDTDYNSYAVVWSCTSALIANIQFMWVLTRDPQPSEALVNKTLTIIRNKGLDPTRLSITDQNNCK
;
A
#
# COMPACT_ATOMS: atom_id res chain seq x y z
N MET A 1 23.94 -38.41 41.61
CA MET A 1 23.32 -37.06 41.54
C MET A 1 23.81 -36.39 40.27
N LEU A 2 22.97 -36.31 39.22
CA LEU A 2 23.13 -35.27 38.19
C LEU A 2 21.79 -35.15 37.44
N LYS A 3 20.99 -34.15 37.83
CA LYS A 3 19.72 -33.82 37.16
C LYS A 3 20.07 -33.13 35.84
N PHE A 4 19.82 -33.80 34.71
CA PHE A 4 19.78 -33.13 33.41
C PHE A 4 18.53 -32.25 33.37
N VAL A 5 18.72 -30.96 33.63
CA VAL A 5 17.69 -29.94 33.38
C VAL A 5 17.69 -29.70 31.88
N LEU A 6 16.73 -30.32 31.18
CA LEU A 6 16.43 -30.02 29.79
C LEU A 6 15.87 -28.59 29.75
N MET A 7 16.73 -27.62 29.44
CA MET A 7 16.31 -26.24 29.21
C MET A 7 15.61 -26.20 27.85
N ILE A 8 14.28 -26.34 27.86
CA ILE A 8 13.43 -26.08 26.71
C ILE A 8 13.51 -24.57 26.45
N VAL A 9 14.43 -24.18 25.57
CA VAL A 9 14.42 -22.84 24.98
C VAL A 9 13.20 -22.79 24.07
N CYS A 10 12.08 -22.36 24.65
CA CYS A 10 10.88 -22.02 23.91
C CYS A 10 11.25 -20.81 23.04
N LEU A 11 11.68 -21.06 21.80
CA LEU A 11 11.77 -20.04 20.75
C LEU A 11 10.34 -19.54 20.52
N LEU A 12 9.92 -18.58 21.33
CA LEU A 12 8.80 -17.72 21.01
C LEU A 12 9.21 -16.95 19.76
N SER A 13 8.88 -17.50 18.61
CA SER A 13 8.96 -16.86 17.30
C SER A 13 8.00 -15.67 17.32
N ILE A 14 8.39 -14.59 17.99
CA ILE A 14 7.71 -13.31 17.82
C ILE A 14 8.01 -12.92 16.38
N ALA A 15 7.03 -13.10 15.49
CA ALA A 15 7.11 -12.64 14.12
C ALA A 15 7.23 -11.11 14.16
N ALA A 16 8.46 -10.61 14.17
CA ALA A 16 8.72 -9.19 14.07
C ALA A 16 8.23 -8.72 12.70
N GLN A 17 7.26 -7.81 12.68
CA GLN A 17 6.82 -7.19 11.44
C GLN A 17 7.93 -6.23 10.97
N ALA A 18 8.46 -6.47 9.77
CA ALA A 18 9.57 -5.72 9.20
C ALA A 18 9.22 -5.26 7.79
N GLN A 19 9.87 -4.19 7.32
CA GLN A 19 9.68 -3.70 5.96
C GLN A 19 10.07 -4.78 4.94
N GLU A 20 9.21 -4.97 3.94
CA GLU A 20 9.39 -6.01 2.93
C GLU A 20 10.60 -5.71 2.04
N LEU A 21 11.73 -6.36 2.37
CA LEU A 21 12.97 -6.32 1.62
C LEU A 21 13.07 -7.52 0.67
N PHE A 22 13.44 -7.26 -0.59
CA PHE A 22 13.63 -8.28 -1.61
C PHE A 22 15.02 -8.14 -2.23
N PHE A 23 15.87 -9.17 -2.13
CA PHE A 23 17.23 -9.20 -2.67
C PHE A 23 17.25 -9.47 -4.19
N LYS A 24 16.62 -8.57 -4.95
CA LYS A 24 16.55 -8.56 -6.41
C LYS A 24 16.30 -7.14 -6.91
N LYS A 25 16.33 -6.92 -8.22
CA LYS A 25 15.84 -5.65 -8.82
C LYS A 25 14.32 -5.54 -8.67
N CYS A 26 13.80 -4.31 -8.69
CA CYS A 26 12.36 -4.09 -8.76
C CYS A 26 11.78 -4.81 -9.99
N PRO A 27 10.69 -5.59 -9.83
CA PRO A 27 9.96 -6.12 -10.97
C PRO A 27 9.28 -4.97 -11.74
N ASN A 28 8.88 -5.23 -12.98
CA ASN A 28 8.16 -4.27 -13.82
C ASN A 28 6.79 -4.84 -14.25
N PRO A 29 5.84 -4.99 -13.31
CA PRO A 29 4.51 -5.52 -13.61
C PRO A 29 3.73 -4.56 -14.51
N SER A 30 2.82 -5.10 -15.33
CA SER A 30 1.93 -4.26 -16.13
C SER A 30 0.93 -3.50 -15.24
N VAL A 31 0.64 -2.26 -15.61
CA VAL A 31 -0.33 -1.37 -14.96
C VAL A 31 -1.59 -1.20 -15.82
N VAL A 32 -2.63 -0.59 -15.26
CA VAL A 32 -3.79 -0.13 -16.05
C VAL A 32 -3.29 0.84 -17.14
N SER A 33 -3.57 0.58 -18.41
CA SER A 33 -2.98 1.33 -19.52
C SER A 33 -3.58 2.72 -19.74
N ASN A 34 -4.85 2.92 -19.39
CA ASN A 34 -5.58 4.18 -19.54
C ASN A 34 -6.45 4.41 -18.30
N LEU A 35 -5.80 4.76 -17.19
CA LEU A 35 -6.47 4.93 -15.91
C LEU A 35 -7.42 6.14 -15.96
N ASP A 36 -8.70 5.91 -15.68
CA ASP A 36 -9.69 6.97 -15.53
C ASP A 36 -9.63 7.54 -14.11
N ALA A 37 -8.84 8.61 -13.94
CA ALA A 37 -8.66 9.25 -12.63
C ALA A 37 -9.99 9.71 -12.01
N LYS A 38 -10.97 10.15 -12.81
CA LYS A 38 -12.27 10.62 -12.30
C LYS A 38 -13.05 9.50 -11.62
N LYS A 39 -13.06 8.31 -12.23
CA LYS A 39 -13.68 7.12 -11.64
C LYS A 39 -12.93 6.59 -10.42
N TYR A 40 -11.63 6.86 -10.34
CA TYR A 40 -10.79 6.45 -9.22
C TYR A 40 -10.97 7.32 -7.96
N LEU A 41 -11.52 8.53 -8.10
CA LEU A 41 -11.77 9.44 -6.98
C LEU A 41 -12.70 8.85 -5.91
N GLY A 42 -12.75 9.52 -4.76
CA GLY A 42 -13.55 9.14 -3.62
C GLY A 42 -12.76 8.37 -2.57
N LYS A 43 -13.47 7.75 -1.64
CA LYS A 43 -12.87 7.02 -0.52
C LYS A 43 -12.57 5.58 -0.91
N TRP A 44 -11.44 5.10 -0.43
CA TRP A 44 -10.97 3.73 -0.49
C TRP A 44 -10.54 3.29 0.91
N TYR A 45 -10.88 2.07 1.28
CA TYR A 45 -10.45 1.42 2.50
C TYR A 45 -9.28 0.51 2.17
N GLU A 46 -8.24 0.54 3.00
CA GLU A 46 -7.16 -0.43 2.88
C GLU A 46 -7.64 -1.75 3.48
N ASN A 47 -7.85 -2.76 2.64
CA ASN A 47 -8.23 -4.09 3.11
C ASN A 47 -6.99 -4.89 3.54
N ARG A 48 -5.92 -4.82 2.73
CA ARG A 48 -4.65 -5.49 2.99
C ARG A 48 -3.48 -4.65 2.53
N LYS A 49 -2.33 -4.86 3.17
CA LYS A 49 -1.08 -4.24 2.77
C LYS A 49 0.14 -5.13 3.04
N TYR A 50 1.20 -4.91 2.27
CA TYR A 50 2.53 -5.26 2.75
C TYR A 50 2.85 -4.42 3.98
N PHE A 51 3.70 -4.92 4.86
CA PHE A 51 4.11 -4.13 6.00
C PHE A 51 4.71 -2.79 5.53
N ALA A 52 4.17 -1.71 6.06
CA ALA A 52 4.60 -0.35 5.78
C ALA A 52 4.86 0.34 7.11
N ILE A 53 6.12 0.61 7.42
CA ILE A 53 6.54 1.12 8.74
C ILE A 53 5.86 2.46 9.11
N PHE A 54 5.54 3.30 8.14
CA PHE A 54 4.80 4.55 8.35
C PHE A 54 3.30 4.34 8.70
N GLN A 55 2.78 3.12 8.59
CA GLN A 55 1.45 2.70 9.03
C GLN A 55 1.49 1.76 10.25
N PHE A 56 2.65 1.64 10.91
CA PHE A 56 2.84 0.71 12.02
C PHE A 56 1.83 0.95 13.17
N GLY A 57 1.25 -0.13 13.68
CA GLY A 57 0.26 -0.10 14.75
C GLY A 57 -1.07 0.56 14.37
N GLY A 58 -1.28 0.87 13.08
CA GLY A 58 -2.48 1.53 12.59
C GLY A 58 -3.60 0.57 12.20
N ARG A 59 -4.83 0.96 12.50
CA ARG A 59 -6.07 0.29 12.05
C ARG A 59 -6.99 1.29 11.34
N CYS A 60 -8.03 0.79 10.68
CA CYS A 60 -9.03 1.61 9.99
C CYS A 60 -8.43 2.52 8.91
N ALA A 61 -7.37 2.05 8.25
CA ALA A 61 -6.66 2.82 7.26
C ALA A 61 -7.55 3.05 6.02
N SER A 62 -7.58 4.29 5.54
CA SER A 62 -8.32 4.69 4.36
C SER A 62 -7.61 5.81 3.61
N ALA A 63 -7.85 5.90 2.32
CA ALA A 63 -7.40 6.97 1.45
C ALA A 63 -8.60 7.65 0.81
N LYS A 64 -8.66 8.98 0.82
CA LYS A 64 -9.62 9.75 0.05
C LYS A 64 -8.89 10.51 -1.04
N TYR A 65 -9.34 10.31 -2.28
CA TYR A 65 -8.84 11.00 -3.45
C TYR A 65 -9.89 12.01 -3.92
N SER A 66 -9.49 13.27 -4.13
CA SER A 66 -10.37 14.29 -4.70
C SER A 66 -9.67 15.08 -5.78
N ASP A 67 -10.43 15.58 -6.75
CA ASP A 67 -9.89 16.48 -7.77
C ASP A 67 -9.37 17.76 -7.09
N ALA A 68 -8.12 18.12 -7.38
CA ALA A 68 -7.49 19.36 -6.90
C ALA A 68 -7.30 20.38 -8.03
N GLY A 69 -7.80 20.09 -9.23
CA GLY A 69 -7.65 20.92 -10.43
C GLY A 69 -6.29 20.74 -11.10
N ASN A 70 -6.18 21.22 -12.34
CA ASN A 70 -4.94 21.24 -13.12
C ASN A 70 -4.22 19.89 -13.24
N GLY A 71 -4.98 18.79 -13.29
CA GLY A 71 -4.44 17.43 -13.38
C GLY A 71 -3.83 16.90 -12.07
N LEU A 72 -4.03 17.61 -10.96
CA LEU A 72 -3.63 17.19 -9.61
C LEU A 72 -4.80 16.51 -8.89
N ILE A 73 -4.44 15.54 -8.04
CA ILE A 73 -5.36 14.81 -7.17
C ILE A 73 -4.92 15.06 -5.74
N LYS A 74 -5.80 15.56 -4.87
CA LYS A 74 -5.56 15.61 -3.43
C LYS A 74 -5.62 14.19 -2.86
N VAL A 75 -4.64 13.84 -2.02
CA VAL A 75 -4.59 12.55 -1.33
C VAL A 75 -4.71 12.79 0.16
N GLU A 76 -5.69 12.16 0.80
CA GLU A 76 -5.89 12.23 2.26
C GLU A 76 -5.89 10.81 2.84
N ASN A 77 -4.77 10.41 3.44
CA ASN A 77 -4.65 9.13 4.13
C ASN A 77 -4.98 9.30 5.61
N ASN A 78 -5.80 8.41 6.15
CA ASN A 78 -6.24 8.44 7.55
C ASN A 78 -6.21 7.04 8.14
N GLN A 79 -5.93 6.93 9.44
CA GLN A 79 -5.99 5.71 10.24
C GLN A 79 -6.23 6.07 11.71
N LEU A 80 -6.52 5.07 12.54
CA LEU A 80 -6.38 5.16 13.99
C LEU A 80 -5.04 4.57 14.39
N ASN A 81 -4.25 5.30 15.18
CA ASN A 81 -2.97 4.80 15.68
C ASN A 81 -3.15 3.75 16.79
N PHE A 82 -2.04 3.27 17.34
CA PHE A 82 -2.04 2.26 18.41
C PHE A 82 -2.85 2.68 19.67
N PHE A 83 -3.00 3.98 19.92
CA PHE A 83 -3.79 4.53 21.02
C PHE A 83 -5.25 4.81 20.64
N GLY A 84 -5.69 4.37 19.46
CA GLY A 84 -7.03 4.64 18.93
C GLY A 84 -7.27 6.09 18.52
N LYS A 85 -6.22 6.93 18.44
CA LYS A 85 -6.36 8.35 18.05
C LYS A 85 -6.25 8.49 16.53
N PRO A 86 -7.03 9.41 15.92
CA PRO A 86 -6.87 9.74 14.51
C PRO A 86 -5.43 10.15 14.18
N SER A 87 -4.90 9.60 13.11
CA SER A 87 -3.60 9.92 12.53
C SER A 87 -3.73 9.89 11.02
N GLY A 88 -3.15 10.87 10.35
CA GLY A 88 -3.30 10.98 8.90
C GLY A 88 -2.25 11.88 8.28
N VAL A 89 -2.20 11.87 6.97
CA VAL A 89 -1.31 12.70 6.16
C VAL A 89 -2.04 13.17 4.91
N VAL A 90 -1.80 14.42 4.54
CA VAL A 90 -2.32 15.02 3.31
C VAL A 90 -1.18 15.15 2.30
N GLY A 91 -1.51 14.92 1.05
CA GLY A 91 -0.59 14.93 -0.06
C GLY A 91 -1.27 15.27 -1.37
N GLN A 92 -0.50 15.14 -2.44
CA GLN A 92 -0.95 15.36 -3.81
C GLN A 92 -0.44 14.25 -4.71
N ALA A 93 -1.18 13.95 -5.77
CA ALA A 93 -0.79 13.01 -6.80
C ALA A 93 -0.97 13.61 -8.18
N LYS A 94 -0.13 13.19 -9.12
CA LYS A 94 -0.27 13.47 -10.55
C LYS A 94 0.14 12.24 -11.36
N PHE A 95 -0.34 12.13 -12.58
CA PHE A 95 0.20 11.14 -13.52
C PHE A 95 1.70 11.38 -13.73
N ALA A 96 2.51 10.31 -13.68
CA ALA A 96 3.93 10.40 -14.00
C ALA A 96 4.13 10.75 -15.48
N ASN A 97 3.27 10.24 -16.36
CA ASN A 97 3.17 10.69 -17.75
C ASN A 97 1.69 11.02 -18.08
N PRO A 98 1.31 12.31 -18.06
CA PRO A 98 -0.07 12.72 -18.35
C PRO A 98 -0.56 12.35 -19.76
N SER A 99 0.33 12.22 -20.74
CA SER A 99 -0.03 11.89 -22.12
C SER A 99 -0.40 10.42 -22.31
N SER A 100 0.27 9.50 -21.61
CA SER A 100 -0.07 8.07 -21.69
C SER A 100 -1.24 7.68 -20.79
N ARG A 101 -1.40 8.36 -19.64
CA ARG A 101 -2.37 8.00 -18.59
C ARG A 101 -2.26 6.54 -18.14
N GLU A 102 -1.08 5.95 -18.28
CA GLU A 102 -0.83 4.66 -17.63
C GLU A 102 -0.98 4.84 -16.13
N GLY A 103 -1.34 3.76 -15.42
CA GLY A 103 -1.62 3.75 -13.99
C GLY A 103 -0.40 3.97 -13.11
N LYS A 104 0.57 4.79 -13.53
CA LYS A 104 1.72 5.21 -12.76
C LYS A 104 1.56 6.67 -12.35
N LEU A 105 1.49 6.89 -11.05
CA LEU A 105 1.37 8.19 -10.44
C LEU A 105 2.60 8.50 -9.60
N SER A 106 2.90 9.79 -9.49
CA SER A 106 3.80 10.35 -8.49
C SER A 106 2.94 10.98 -7.41
N VAL A 107 2.99 10.41 -6.21
CA VAL A 107 2.25 10.84 -5.02
C VAL A 107 3.24 11.44 -4.04
N SER A 108 3.06 12.67 -3.57
CA SER A 108 3.89 13.35 -2.57
C SER A 108 3.09 13.73 -1.33
N PHE A 109 3.74 13.78 -0.17
CA PHE A 109 3.11 14.13 1.10
C PHE A 109 3.82 15.31 1.77
N SER A 110 3.04 16.21 2.38
CA SER A 110 3.58 17.29 3.21
C SER A 110 3.91 16.75 4.60
N SER A 111 4.89 15.87 4.70
CA SER A 111 5.33 15.24 5.95
C SER A 111 6.87 15.26 6.04
N PRO A 112 7.46 15.54 7.20
CA PRO A 112 8.92 15.55 7.37
C PRO A 112 9.52 14.13 7.47
N THR A 113 8.75 13.07 7.19
CA THR A 113 9.23 11.69 7.27
C THR A 113 10.13 11.33 6.08
N PRO A 114 11.13 10.45 6.26
CA PRO A 114 12.03 10.04 5.16
C PRO A 114 11.30 9.25 4.04
N TYR A 115 10.06 8.83 4.28
CA TYR A 115 9.20 8.15 3.30
C TYR A 115 8.34 9.12 2.49
N ALA A 116 8.20 10.37 2.93
CA ALA A 116 7.53 11.40 2.18
C ALA A 116 8.47 11.87 1.06
N ASN A 117 8.14 11.50 -0.18
CA ASN A 117 8.83 12.05 -1.33
C ASN A 117 8.47 13.52 -1.48
N ASN A 118 9.48 14.36 -1.34
CA ASN A 118 9.45 15.78 -1.67
C ASN A 118 9.95 16.06 -3.10
N SER A 119 10.23 15.00 -3.88
CA SER A 119 10.74 15.11 -5.25
C SER A 119 9.63 15.58 -6.20
N ASN A 120 9.88 16.71 -6.84
CA ASN A 120 9.05 17.27 -7.92
C ASN A 120 9.32 16.63 -9.29
N ALA A 121 10.25 15.67 -9.38
CA ALA A 121 10.65 15.06 -10.63
C ALA A 121 9.55 14.16 -11.20
N VAL A 122 9.22 14.40 -12.47
CA VAL A 122 8.13 13.74 -13.23
C VAL A 122 8.41 12.24 -13.48
N THR A 123 9.65 11.77 -13.31
CA THR A 123 10.09 10.40 -13.62
C THR A 123 9.98 9.40 -12.47
N ASP A 124 9.79 9.87 -11.24
CA ASP A 124 9.74 8.99 -10.06
C ASP A 124 8.30 8.62 -9.71
N SER A 125 7.71 7.74 -10.53
CA SER A 125 6.40 7.16 -10.19
C SER A 125 6.54 6.20 -9.01
N ASN A 126 5.81 6.47 -7.93
CA ASN A 126 5.88 5.72 -6.68
C ASN A 126 4.51 5.16 -6.24
N TYR A 127 3.51 5.22 -7.12
CA TYR A 127 2.19 4.65 -6.92
C TYR A 127 1.66 4.07 -8.22
N TRP A 128 1.68 2.74 -8.34
CA TRP A 128 1.31 2.01 -9.56
C TRP A 128 0.00 1.28 -9.34
N VAL A 129 -1.06 1.69 -10.04
CA VAL A 129 -2.33 0.97 -10.12
C VAL A 129 -2.16 -0.20 -11.08
N LEU A 130 -1.93 -1.39 -10.51
CA LEU A 130 -1.72 -2.61 -11.27
C LEU A 130 -3.00 -3.08 -11.96
N ASP A 131 -4.13 -2.92 -11.27
CA ASP A 131 -5.47 -3.28 -11.72
C ASP A 131 -6.54 -2.59 -10.86
N THR A 132 -7.70 -2.26 -11.43
CA THR A 132 -8.86 -1.75 -10.70
C THR A 132 -10.10 -1.87 -11.57
N ASP A 133 -11.25 -2.13 -10.94
CA ASP A 133 -12.56 -1.99 -11.58
C ASP A 133 -13.25 -0.65 -11.21
N TYR A 134 -12.53 0.24 -10.52
CA TYR A 134 -12.93 1.55 -9.99
C TYR A 134 -14.01 1.53 -8.90
N ASN A 135 -14.87 0.52 -8.89
CA ASN A 135 -16.11 0.47 -8.13
C ASN A 135 -16.05 -0.45 -6.91
N SER A 136 -15.12 -1.41 -6.88
CA SER A 136 -15.05 -2.37 -5.78
C SER A 136 -13.63 -2.58 -5.27
N TYR A 137 -12.61 -2.61 -6.14
CA TYR A 137 -11.22 -2.80 -5.74
C TYR A 137 -10.21 -1.98 -6.54
N ALA A 138 -9.04 -1.78 -5.95
CA ALA A 138 -7.81 -1.42 -6.65
C ALA A 138 -6.62 -2.16 -6.05
N VAL A 139 -5.70 -2.62 -6.91
CA VAL A 139 -4.41 -3.20 -6.50
C VAL A 139 -3.33 -2.18 -6.82
N VAL A 140 -2.65 -1.73 -5.78
CA VAL A 140 -1.64 -0.66 -5.85
C VAL A 140 -0.30 -1.19 -5.39
N TRP A 141 0.75 -0.86 -6.12
CA TRP A 141 2.10 -1.30 -5.81
C TRP A 141 3.12 -0.17 -5.96
N SER A 142 4.24 -0.30 -5.26
CA SER A 142 5.38 0.59 -5.35
C SER A 142 6.65 -0.18 -5.07
N CYS A 143 7.75 0.24 -5.69
CA CYS A 143 9.05 -0.35 -5.44
C CYS A 143 10.16 0.67 -5.55
N THR A 144 11.01 0.70 -4.52
CA THR A 144 12.20 1.54 -4.48
C THR A 144 13.42 0.64 -4.43
N SER A 145 14.33 0.82 -5.36
CA SER A 145 15.60 0.08 -5.38
C SER A 145 16.53 0.61 -4.28
N ALA A 146 17.22 -0.30 -3.58
CA ALA A 146 18.15 0.00 -2.50
C ALA A 146 19.39 -0.90 -2.63
N LEU A 147 20.44 -0.39 -3.27
CA LEU A 147 21.67 -1.12 -3.58
C LEU A 147 21.40 -2.50 -4.20
N ILE A 148 21.58 -3.59 -3.44
CA ILE A 148 21.40 -5.00 -3.86
C ILE A 148 19.99 -5.54 -3.62
N ALA A 149 19.10 -4.72 -3.07
CA ALA A 149 17.75 -5.10 -2.72
C ALA A 149 16.74 -4.07 -3.22
N ASN A 150 15.46 -4.32 -2.98
CA ASN A 150 14.41 -3.35 -3.12
C ASN A 150 13.44 -3.43 -1.96
N ILE A 151 12.80 -2.29 -1.69
CA ILE A 151 11.71 -2.14 -0.75
C ILE A 151 10.43 -2.04 -1.57
N GLN A 152 9.44 -2.88 -1.25
CA GLN A 152 8.14 -2.82 -1.91
C GLN A 152 7.05 -2.41 -0.94
N PHE A 153 6.06 -1.72 -1.49
CA PHE A 153 4.78 -1.50 -0.84
C PHE A 153 3.69 -2.04 -1.75
N MET A 154 2.64 -2.57 -1.13
CA MET A 154 1.48 -3.12 -1.81
C MET A 154 0.26 -2.78 -0.98
N TRP A 155 -0.82 -2.39 -1.65
CA TRP A 155 -2.12 -2.17 -1.05
C TRP A 155 -3.21 -2.82 -1.89
N VAL A 156 -4.07 -3.57 -1.23
CA VAL A 156 -5.40 -3.93 -1.75
C VAL A 156 -6.38 -2.93 -1.15
N LEU A 157 -6.90 -2.07 -2.01
CA LEU A 157 -7.89 -1.06 -1.66
C LEU A 157 -9.28 -1.54 -2.07
N THR A 158 -10.29 -1.27 -1.26
CA THR A 158 -11.68 -1.61 -1.55
C THR A 158 -12.62 -0.44 -1.28
N ARG A 159 -13.78 -0.42 -1.94
CA ARG A 159 -14.83 0.59 -1.65
C ARG A 159 -15.63 0.26 -0.40
N ASP A 160 -15.71 -1.02 -0.05
CA ASP A 160 -16.31 -1.53 1.18
C ASP A 160 -15.20 -1.84 2.20
N PRO A 161 -15.27 -1.39 3.46
CA PRO A 161 -14.33 -1.82 4.51
C PRO A 161 -14.32 -3.34 4.77
N GLN A 162 -15.44 -4.03 4.53
CA GLN A 162 -15.60 -5.47 4.74
C GLN A 162 -16.08 -6.14 3.43
N PRO A 163 -15.22 -6.17 2.40
CA PRO A 163 -15.57 -6.73 1.09
C PRO A 163 -15.80 -8.24 1.16
N SER A 164 -16.49 -8.80 0.16
CA SER A 164 -16.64 -10.25 0.04
C SER A 164 -15.29 -10.96 -0.12
N GLU A 165 -15.20 -12.19 0.39
CA GLU A 165 -14.01 -13.03 0.25
C GLU A 165 -13.67 -13.29 -1.23
N ALA A 166 -14.69 -13.48 -2.08
CA ALA A 166 -14.50 -13.66 -3.52
C ALA A 166 -13.79 -12.45 -4.16
N LEU A 167 -14.15 -11.23 -3.76
CA LEU A 167 -13.50 -10.01 -4.25
C LEU A 167 -12.03 -9.96 -3.81
N VAL A 168 -11.74 -10.30 -2.55
CA VAL A 168 -10.36 -10.37 -2.05
C VAL A 168 -9.56 -11.44 -2.78
N ASN A 169 -10.09 -12.64 -2.95
CA ASN A 169 -9.40 -13.73 -3.66
C ASN A 169 -9.10 -13.38 -5.13
N LYS A 170 -9.99 -12.61 -5.77
CA LYS A 170 -9.72 -12.02 -7.09
C LYS A 170 -8.49 -11.11 -7.08
N THR A 171 -8.37 -10.19 -6.11
CA THR A 171 -7.21 -9.28 -6.04
C THR A 171 -5.90 -10.01 -5.75
N LEU A 172 -5.92 -11.03 -4.88
CA LEU A 172 -4.75 -11.88 -4.63
C LEU A 172 -4.31 -12.65 -5.88
N THR A 173 -5.26 -13.11 -6.68
CA THR A 173 -4.98 -13.76 -7.97
C THR A 173 -4.37 -12.78 -8.98
N ILE A 174 -4.88 -11.55 -9.06
CA ILE A 174 -4.29 -10.49 -9.88
C ILE A 174 -2.83 -10.25 -9.49
N ILE A 175 -2.54 -10.09 -8.19
CA ILE A 175 -1.18 -9.88 -7.69
C ILE A 175 -0.25 -11.03 -8.12
N ARG A 176 -0.69 -12.27 -7.95
CA ARG A 176 0.07 -13.46 -8.35
C ARG A 176 0.34 -13.49 -9.85
N ASN A 177 -0.66 -13.19 -10.67
CA ASN A 177 -0.54 -13.17 -12.14
C ASN A 177 0.39 -12.06 -12.63
N LYS A 178 0.61 -11.01 -11.85
CA LYS A 178 1.58 -9.95 -12.11
C LYS A 178 3.01 -10.33 -11.67
N GLY A 179 3.22 -11.55 -11.17
CA GLY A 179 4.53 -12.04 -10.70
C GLY A 179 4.94 -11.49 -9.33
N LEU A 180 3.98 -11.02 -8.54
CA LEU A 180 4.17 -10.47 -7.20
C LEU A 180 3.65 -11.46 -6.14
N ASP A 181 4.06 -11.30 -4.88
CA ASP A 181 3.82 -12.27 -3.80
C ASP A 181 2.66 -11.84 -2.87
N PRO A 182 1.44 -12.37 -3.07
CA PRO A 182 0.30 -12.00 -2.22
C PRO A 182 0.42 -12.52 -0.78
N THR A 183 1.32 -13.46 -0.47
CA THR A 183 1.40 -14.08 0.87
C THR A 183 2.01 -13.16 1.92
N ARG A 184 2.68 -12.09 1.50
CA ARG A 184 3.21 -11.02 2.36
C ARG A 184 2.18 -9.97 2.76
N LEU A 185 0.96 -10.07 2.23
CA LEU A 185 -0.13 -9.18 2.59
C LEU A 185 -0.67 -9.51 3.98
N SER A 186 -0.63 -8.51 4.86
CA SER A 186 -1.34 -8.50 6.14
C SER A 186 -2.73 -7.88 5.98
N ILE A 187 -3.70 -8.38 6.76
CA ILE A 187 -5.06 -7.82 6.81
C ILE A 187 -5.04 -6.56 7.66
N THR A 188 -5.68 -5.51 7.16
CA THR A 188 -5.91 -4.29 7.92
C THR A 188 -7.20 -4.43 8.72
N ASP A 189 -7.15 -4.17 10.03
CA ASP A 189 -8.34 -4.18 10.88
C ASP A 189 -9.25 -3.00 10.54
N GLN A 190 -10.44 -3.29 10.00
CA GLN A 190 -11.48 -2.33 9.66
C GLN A 190 -12.70 -2.42 10.60
N ASN A 191 -12.55 -3.04 11.77
CA ASN A 191 -13.63 -3.15 12.76
C ASN A 191 -13.63 -1.95 13.71
N ASN A 192 -14.81 -1.54 14.21
CA ASN A 192 -14.95 -0.52 15.25
C ASN A 192 -14.14 0.77 14.98
N CYS A 193 -14.26 1.31 13.77
CA CYS A 193 -13.51 2.49 13.31
C CYS A 193 -14.14 3.84 13.69
N LYS A 194 -14.96 3.84 14.74
CA LYS A 194 -15.64 5.04 15.27
C LYS A 194 -14.78 5.75 16.29
#